data_AF-A0A0K0MNQ9-F1
#
_entry.id   AF-A0A0K0MNQ9-F1
#
_cell.length_a   1.000
_cell.length_b   1.000
_cell.length_c   1.000
_cell.angle_alpha   90.00
_cell.angle_beta   90.00
_cell.angle_gamma   90.00
#
_symmetry.space_group_name_H-M   'P 1'
#
loop_
_entity.id
_entity.type
_entity.pdbx_description
1 polymer ?
#
loop_
_entity_poly.entity_id
_entity_poly.type
_entity_poly.pdbx_seq_one_letter_code
_entity_poly.pdbx_strand_id
1 'polypeptide(L)'
;MTRRKKEFDVYPVYTGDDWKRKCVSYEKWLTWCKEFQAYGFRVAPYPVNAVVVVGDQRYLETLKAMYGINYINSGAENSGGFVTYFGLVESHSSLLTVMLQEDTDDEIIWHEALHVALMTCEYVGISPREQEAVTYLQGYIAEHLKMAFAEHHHRKKANALKPLANMYEGDLRNLKDIDAIGGANRRRVNGRHY
;
A
#
# COMPACT_ATOMS: atom_id res chain seq x y z
N MET A 1 24.59 -24.42 -1.46
CA MET A 1 24.55 -22.99 -1.81
C MET A 1 23.22 -22.40 -1.33
N THR A 2 23.23 -21.74 -0.18
CA THR A 2 22.07 -20.99 0.34
C THR A 2 21.85 -19.78 -0.55
N ARG A 3 20.80 -19.80 -1.39
CA ARG A 3 20.31 -18.59 -2.08
C ARG A 3 20.09 -17.53 -0.99
N ARG A 4 20.93 -16.49 -0.95
CA ARG A 4 20.56 -15.24 -0.25
C ARG A 4 19.18 -14.88 -0.81
N LYS A 5 18.13 -14.90 0.02
CA LYS A 5 16.86 -14.28 -0.36
C LYS A 5 17.22 -12.88 -0.84
N LYS A 6 16.93 -12.56 -2.10
CA LYS A 6 17.03 -11.18 -2.55
C LYS A 6 16.15 -10.38 -1.59
N GLU A 7 16.65 -9.26 -1.08
CA GLU A 7 15.94 -8.34 -0.19
C GLU A 7 14.55 -7.95 -0.73
N PHE A 8 14.40 -8.09 -2.05
CA PHE A 8 13.23 -7.86 -2.88
C PHE A 8 12.18 -8.99 -2.93
N ASP A 9 12.47 -10.17 -2.36
CA ASP A 9 11.52 -11.28 -2.21
C ASP A 9 11.14 -11.46 -0.72
N VAL A 10 11.07 -10.33 -0.01
CA VAL A 10 10.73 -10.28 1.41
C VAL A 10 9.33 -9.69 1.53
N TYR A 11 8.38 -10.54 1.89
CA TYR A 11 7.02 -10.15 2.19
C TYR A 11 6.83 -10.21 3.71
N PRO A 12 7.00 -9.07 4.43
CA PRO A 12 6.80 -9.04 5.86
C PRO A 12 5.31 -9.14 6.18
N VAL A 13 5.00 -9.99 7.17
CA VAL A 13 3.73 -10.00 7.88
C VAL A 13 4.02 -9.80 9.36
N TYR A 14 3.05 -9.25 10.08
CA TYR A 14 3.13 -9.03 11.51
C TYR A 14 2.17 -9.99 12.21
N THR A 15 2.69 -10.75 13.17
CA THR A 15 1.93 -11.82 13.84
C THR A 15 2.29 -11.91 15.32
N GLY A 16 1.31 -12.30 16.15
CA GLY A 16 1.47 -12.57 17.57
C GLY A 16 1.46 -11.33 18.47
N ASP A 17 1.47 -11.56 19.79
CA ASP A 17 1.28 -10.54 20.82
C ASP A 17 2.39 -9.47 20.84
N ASP A 18 3.60 -9.84 20.42
CA ASP A 18 4.77 -8.93 20.31
C ASP A 18 4.88 -8.26 18.93
N TRP A 19 3.92 -8.50 18.03
CA TRP A 19 3.90 -7.92 16.68
C TRP A 19 5.21 -8.15 15.90
N LYS A 20 5.78 -9.36 16.04
CA LYS A 20 7.08 -9.70 15.44
C LYS A 20 6.98 -9.84 13.93
N ARG A 21 7.90 -9.19 13.23
CA ARG A 21 8.07 -9.30 11.78
C ARG A 21 8.43 -10.73 11.39
N LYS A 22 7.66 -11.31 10.47
CA LYS A 22 7.98 -12.59 9.83
C LYS A 22 8.02 -12.44 8.32
N CYS A 23 9.08 -12.92 7.67
CA CYS A 23 9.17 -12.93 6.22
C CYS A 23 8.51 -14.19 5.67
N VAL A 24 7.46 -14.04 4.86
CA VAL A 24 6.70 -15.16 4.27
C VAL A 24 6.85 -15.20 2.75
N SER A 25 6.21 -16.20 2.11
CA SER A 25 6.12 -16.24 0.64
C SER A 25 5.09 -15.22 0.13
N TYR A 26 5.13 -14.92 -1.16
CA TYR A 26 4.18 -13.99 -1.78
C TYR A 26 2.73 -14.44 -1.58
N GLU A 27 2.44 -15.74 -1.78
CA GLU A 27 1.09 -16.29 -1.63
C GLU A 27 0.58 -16.13 -0.19
N LYS A 28 1.45 -16.36 0.80
CA LYS A 28 1.10 -16.15 2.21
C LYS A 28 0.85 -14.69 2.54
N TRP A 29 1.59 -13.78 1.93
CA TRP A 29 1.34 -12.35 2.08
C TRP A 29 0.02 -11.92 1.44
N LEU A 30 -0.32 -12.45 0.27
CA LEU A 30 -1.64 -12.23 -0.34
C LEU A 30 -2.78 -12.75 0.54
N THR A 31 -2.63 -13.94 1.12
CA THR A 31 -3.60 -14.47 2.10
C THR A 31 -3.73 -13.53 3.29
N TRP A 32 -2.60 -13.07 3.85
CA TRP A 32 -2.59 -12.12 4.94
C TRP A 32 -3.31 -10.81 4.58
N CYS A 33 -3.03 -10.19 3.42
CA CYS A 33 -3.78 -9.02 2.96
C CYS A 33 -5.30 -9.26 2.95
N LYS A 34 -5.74 -10.43 2.47
CA LYS A 34 -7.16 -10.78 2.40
C LYS A 34 -7.82 -10.91 3.77
N GLU A 35 -7.11 -11.42 4.78
CA GLU A 35 -7.58 -11.52 6.17
C GLU A 35 -7.92 -10.15 6.78
N PHE A 36 -7.19 -9.11 6.36
CA PHE A 36 -7.42 -7.71 6.73
C PHE A 36 -8.30 -6.95 5.72
N GLN A 37 -8.90 -7.66 4.77
CA GLN A 37 -9.76 -7.09 3.74
C GLN A 37 -9.08 -6.04 2.86
N ALA A 38 -7.77 -6.18 2.70
CA ALA A 38 -6.96 -5.43 1.76
C ALA A 38 -6.65 -6.27 0.52
N TYR A 39 -6.34 -5.59 -0.58
CA TYR A 39 -5.88 -6.20 -1.82
C TYR A 39 -4.38 -5.94 -1.99
N GLY A 40 -3.56 -6.98 -1.86
CA GLY A 40 -2.12 -6.90 -2.05
C GLY A 40 -1.73 -7.32 -3.47
N PHE A 41 -0.75 -6.64 -4.07
CA PHE A 41 -0.12 -7.10 -5.31
C PHE A 41 1.34 -6.63 -5.43
N ARG A 42 2.09 -7.25 -6.33
CA ARG A 42 3.43 -6.80 -6.72
C ARG A 42 3.31 -5.93 -7.96
N VAL A 43 3.96 -4.79 -7.96
CA VAL A 43 4.08 -3.89 -9.12
C VAL A 43 5.14 -4.47 -10.06
N ALA A 44 4.77 -5.55 -10.76
CA ALA A 44 5.68 -6.30 -11.61
C ALA A 44 6.16 -5.45 -12.82
N PRO A 45 7.40 -5.65 -13.28
CA PRO A 45 8.41 -6.60 -12.80
C PRO A 45 9.22 -6.13 -11.58
N TYR A 46 8.92 -4.95 -11.05
CA TYR A 46 9.71 -4.28 -10.03
C TYR A 46 9.50 -4.90 -8.63
N PRO A 47 10.46 -4.69 -7.71
CA PRO A 47 10.37 -5.20 -6.35
C PRO A 47 9.57 -4.29 -5.41
N VAL A 48 8.57 -3.61 -5.97
CA VAL A 48 7.62 -2.75 -5.26
C VAL A 48 6.35 -3.56 -5.03
N ASN A 49 5.81 -3.46 -3.82
CA ASN A 49 4.53 -4.04 -3.46
C ASN A 49 3.53 -2.91 -3.20
N ALA A 50 2.26 -3.20 -3.42
CA ALA A 50 1.17 -2.28 -3.12
C ALA A 50 0.09 -3.00 -2.32
N VAL A 51 -0.47 -2.32 -1.34
CA VAL A 51 -1.65 -2.76 -0.59
C VAL A 51 -2.74 -1.73 -0.72
N VAL A 52 -3.86 -2.15 -1.30
CA VAL A 52 -5.02 -1.31 -1.59
C VAL A 52 -6.11 -1.59 -0.58
N VAL A 53 -6.72 -0.54 -0.03
CA VAL A 53 -7.92 -0.65 0.80
C VAL A 53 -8.96 0.34 0.27
N VAL A 54 -10.18 -0.14 0.09
CA VAL A 54 -11.30 0.67 -0.35
C VAL A 54 -12.10 1.19 0.86
N GLY A 55 -12.31 2.49 0.93
CA GLY A 55 -12.98 3.25 1.97
C GLY A 55 -12.01 3.91 2.96
N ASP A 56 -12.19 5.22 3.21
CA ASP A 56 -11.27 6.09 3.96
C ASP A 56 -11.02 5.56 5.38
N GLN A 57 -12.09 5.39 6.15
CA GLN A 57 -12.01 4.95 7.54
C GLN A 57 -11.54 3.49 7.63
N ARG A 58 -11.92 2.66 6.66
CA ARG A 58 -11.47 1.28 6.56
C ARG A 58 -9.97 1.21 6.30
N TYR A 59 -9.45 2.05 5.41
CA TYR A 59 -8.02 2.17 5.14
C TYR A 59 -7.23 2.49 6.41
N LEU A 60 -7.68 3.48 7.19
CA LEU A 60 -7.03 3.83 8.45
C LEU A 60 -7.00 2.65 9.44
N GLU A 61 -8.14 2.00 9.68
CA GLU A 61 -8.21 0.86 10.59
C GLU A 61 -7.42 -0.36 10.09
N THR A 62 -7.42 -0.61 8.77
CA THR A 62 -6.61 -1.69 8.17
C THR A 62 -5.13 -1.45 8.42
N LEU A 63 -4.62 -0.23 8.27
CA LEU A 63 -3.20 0.04 8.48
C LEU A 63 -2.79 0.00 9.94
N LYS A 64 -3.67 0.33 10.88
CA LYS A 64 -3.46 0.05 12.31
C LYS A 64 -3.31 -1.46 12.53
N ALA A 65 -4.23 -2.24 11.99
CA ALA A 65 -4.28 -3.68 12.20
C ALA A 65 -3.14 -4.45 11.50
N MET A 66 -2.80 -4.07 10.27
CA MET A 66 -1.76 -4.72 9.48
C MET A 66 -0.36 -4.21 9.79
N TYR A 67 -0.21 -2.92 10.08
CA TYR A 67 1.09 -2.24 10.13
C TYR A 67 1.35 -1.44 11.41
N GLY A 68 0.43 -1.46 12.39
CA GLY A 68 0.65 -0.76 13.65
C GLY A 68 0.81 0.75 13.46
N ILE A 69 0.28 1.30 12.37
CA ILE A 69 0.43 2.71 11.99
C ILE A 69 -0.85 3.45 12.37
N ASN A 70 -0.68 4.57 13.08
CA ASN A 70 -1.73 5.55 13.30
C ASN A 70 -1.40 6.82 12.51
N TYR A 71 -2.17 7.15 11.48
CA TYR A 71 -1.97 8.42 10.79
C TYR A 71 -2.58 9.57 11.57
N ILE A 72 -1.74 10.51 12.03
CA ILE A 72 -2.23 11.75 12.66
C ILE A 72 -2.79 12.68 11.59
N ASN A 73 -2.13 12.74 10.43
CA ASN A 73 -2.59 13.44 9.23
C ASN A 73 -2.47 12.47 8.05
N SER A 74 -3.59 11.88 7.63
CA SER A 74 -3.59 10.90 6.56
C SER A 74 -3.63 11.54 5.17
N GLY A 75 -4.32 12.69 5.04
CA GLY A 75 -4.67 13.26 3.73
C GLY A 75 -5.67 12.40 2.94
N ALA A 76 -6.19 11.32 3.52
CA ALA A 76 -7.10 10.39 2.87
C ALA A 76 -8.52 10.99 2.74
N GLU A 77 -8.96 11.75 3.73
CA GLU A 77 -10.30 12.35 3.75
C GLU A 77 -10.47 13.34 2.60
N ASN A 78 -11.48 13.12 1.74
CA ASN A 78 -11.85 13.96 0.58
C ASN A 78 -10.82 14.01 -0.57
N SER A 79 -9.94 13.01 -0.69
CA SER A 79 -8.89 12.98 -1.72
C SER A 79 -9.30 12.27 -3.02
N GLY A 80 -10.43 11.55 -3.07
CA GLY A 80 -10.78 10.64 -4.18
C GLY A 80 -9.98 9.32 -4.14
N GLY A 81 -8.68 9.43 -3.88
CA GLY A 81 -7.73 8.36 -3.64
C GLY A 81 -6.45 8.91 -3.01
N PHE A 82 -5.64 8.02 -2.44
CA PHE A 82 -4.38 8.41 -1.79
C PHE A 82 -3.33 7.30 -1.87
N VAL A 83 -2.16 7.60 -2.43
CA VAL A 83 -0.99 6.72 -2.43
C VAL A 83 0.08 7.26 -1.47
N THR A 84 0.53 6.42 -0.54
CA THR A 84 1.64 6.78 0.35
C THR A 84 3.00 6.74 -0.34
N TYR A 85 3.92 7.59 0.12
CA TYR A 85 5.34 7.46 -0.23
C TYR A 85 5.99 6.22 0.41
N PHE A 86 7.09 5.76 -0.19
CA PHE A 86 7.89 4.67 0.34
C PHE A 86 8.46 4.95 1.73
N GLY A 87 8.60 3.88 2.51
CA GLY A 87 9.27 3.91 3.81
C GLY A 87 8.38 4.30 4.99
N LEU A 88 7.09 4.60 4.77
CA LEU A 88 6.14 4.79 5.87
C LEU A 88 5.93 3.49 6.68
N VAL A 89 5.94 2.35 5.99
CA VAL A 89 5.99 1.03 6.64
C VAL A 89 7.44 0.61 6.80
N GLU A 90 8.05 0.92 7.95
CA GLU A 90 9.51 0.72 8.17
C GLU A 90 10.01 -0.70 7.89
N SER A 91 9.20 -1.72 8.20
CA SER A 91 9.58 -3.11 7.95
C SER A 91 9.45 -3.53 6.48
N HIS A 92 8.77 -2.72 5.68
CA HIS A 92 8.49 -2.95 4.27
C HIS A 92 8.76 -1.69 3.45
N SER A 93 10.04 -1.32 3.33
CA SER A 93 10.46 -0.05 2.70
C SER A 93 10.04 0.13 1.23
N SER A 94 9.77 -0.97 0.49
CA SER A 94 9.26 -0.95 -0.89
C SER A 94 7.73 -1.09 -1.01
N LEU A 95 6.99 -0.95 0.10
CA LEU A 95 5.54 -0.98 0.10
C LEU A 95 4.95 0.40 -0.12
N LEU A 96 3.99 0.47 -1.04
CA LEU A 96 3.03 1.55 -1.18
C LEU A 96 1.71 1.11 -0.55
N THR A 97 1.04 2.02 0.14
CA THR A 97 -0.35 1.81 0.60
C THR A 97 -1.25 2.74 -0.19
N VAL A 98 -2.33 2.19 -0.71
CA VAL A 98 -3.28 2.88 -1.59
C VAL A 98 -4.65 2.88 -0.93
N MET A 99 -5.23 4.05 -0.78
CA MET A 99 -6.62 4.25 -0.40
C MET A 99 -7.40 4.62 -1.65
N LEU A 100 -8.57 4.00 -1.83
CA LEU A 100 -9.56 4.39 -2.84
C LEU A 100 -10.90 4.61 -2.13
N GLN A 101 -11.64 5.67 -2.49
CA GLN A 101 -12.98 5.89 -1.93
C GLN A 101 -13.98 4.83 -2.43
N GLU A 102 -15.10 4.64 -1.73
CA GLU A 102 -16.08 3.61 -2.13
C GLU A 102 -16.86 3.98 -3.40
N ASP A 103 -16.92 5.27 -3.72
CA ASP A 103 -17.63 5.89 -4.85
C ASP A 103 -16.71 6.46 -5.93
N THR A 104 -15.43 6.08 -5.90
CA THR A 104 -14.42 6.44 -6.89
C THR A 104 -14.82 6.02 -8.31
N ASP A 105 -14.59 6.91 -9.27
CA ASP A 105 -14.80 6.63 -10.70
C ASP A 105 -13.53 6.06 -11.38
N ASP A 106 -13.64 5.70 -12.67
CA ASP A 106 -12.49 5.15 -13.41
C ASP A 106 -11.35 6.16 -13.53
N GLU A 107 -11.64 7.46 -13.60
CA GLU A 107 -10.63 8.52 -13.76
C GLU A 107 -9.68 8.57 -12.55
N ILE A 108 -10.25 8.54 -11.34
CA ILE A 108 -9.44 8.50 -10.11
C ILE A 108 -8.66 7.18 -10.00
N ILE A 109 -9.21 6.05 -10.44
CA ILE A 109 -8.45 4.78 -10.51
C ILE A 109 -7.19 4.95 -11.38
N TRP A 110 -7.35 5.55 -12.57
CA TRP A 110 -6.22 5.81 -13.46
C TRP A 110 -5.24 6.82 -12.87
N HIS A 111 -5.74 7.81 -12.14
CA HIS A 111 -4.93 8.81 -11.43
C HIS A 111 -4.06 8.17 -10.34
N GLU A 112 -4.64 7.37 -9.44
CA GLU A 112 -3.88 6.69 -8.40
C GLU A 112 -2.92 5.65 -8.97
N ALA A 113 -3.30 4.97 -10.07
CA ALA A 113 -2.42 4.07 -10.79
C ALA A 113 -1.18 4.81 -11.34
N LEU A 114 -1.34 6.05 -11.80
CA LEU A 114 -0.22 6.88 -12.25
C LEU A 114 0.71 7.22 -11.08
N HIS A 115 0.18 7.56 -9.90
CA HIS A 115 0.99 7.81 -8.71
C HIS A 115 1.84 6.59 -8.33
N VAL A 116 1.23 5.41 -8.27
CA VAL A 116 1.97 4.16 -8.00
C VAL A 116 3.04 3.90 -9.06
N ALA A 117 2.73 4.13 -10.34
CA ALA A 117 3.68 3.94 -11.44
C ALA A 117 4.88 4.88 -11.33
N LEU A 118 4.64 6.18 -11.15
CA LEU A 118 5.69 7.21 -11.04
C LEU A 118 6.56 6.99 -9.81
N MET A 119 5.98 6.67 -8.65
CA MET A 119 6.73 6.34 -7.45
C MET A 119 7.58 5.08 -7.68
N THR A 120 7.02 4.06 -8.32
CA THR A 120 7.78 2.84 -8.67
C THR A 120 8.97 3.16 -9.56
N CYS A 121 8.79 3.98 -10.61
CA CYS A 121 9.87 4.43 -11.48
C CYS A 121 10.95 5.18 -10.70
N GLU A 122 10.57 6.10 -9.80
CA GLU A 122 11.51 6.80 -8.91
C GLU A 122 12.32 5.80 -8.06
N TYR A 123 11.66 4.81 -7.48
CA TYR A 123 12.30 3.80 -6.62
C TYR A 123 13.33 2.96 -7.38
N VAL A 124 13.05 2.59 -8.64
CA VAL A 124 13.96 1.76 -9.45
C VAL A 124 14.90 2.55 -10.35
N GLY A 125 14.81 3.89 -10.34
CA GLY A 125 15.67 4.77 -11.15
C GLY A 125 15.31 4.82 -12.63
N ILE A 126 14.06 4.53 -12.99
CA ILE A 126 13.56 4.66 -14.37
C ILE A 126 13.13 6.11 -14.61
N SER A 127 13.53 6.64 -15.76
CA SER A 127 13.16 8.00 -16.16
C SER A 127 11.67 8.08 -16.50
N PRO A 128 10.91 9.05 -15.95
CA PRO A 128 9.53 9.30 -16.37
C PRO A 128 9.39 9.70 -17.84
N ARG A 129 10.51 10.02 -18.52
CA ARG A 129 10.52 10.28 -19.98
C ARG A 129 10.35 9.01 -20.80
N GLU A 130 10.51 7.82 -20.21
CA GLU A 130 10.17 6.54 -20.82
C GLU A 130 8.65 6.33 -20.77
N GLN A 131 7.92 7.18 -21.50
CA GLN A 131 6.46 7.27 -21.44
C GLN A 131 5.78 5.91 -21.69
N GLU A 132 6.30 5.12 -22.63
CA GLU A 132 5.78 3.79 -22.94
C GLU A 132 5.85 2.84 -21.73
N ALA A 133 6.99 2.80 -21.03
CA ALA A 133 7.17 1.97 -19.83
C ALA A 133 6.23 2.41 -18.70
N VAL A 134 6.07 3.74 -18.52
CA VAL A 134 5.16 4.31 -17.51
C VAL A 134 3.71 3.97 -17.84
N THR A 135 3.29 4.10 -19.10
CA THR A 135 1.93 3.79 -19.54
C THR A 135 1.58 2.31 -19.37
N TYR A 136 2.49 1.39 -19.71
CA TYR A 136 2.26 -0.04 -19.47
C TYR A 136 2.16 -0.37 -17.99
N LEU A 137 3.02 0.23 -17.17
CA LEU A 137 3.00 0.04 -15.73
C LEU A 137 1.69 0.57 -15.12
N GLN A 138 1.27 1.77 -15.52
CA GLN A 138 0.01 2.38 -15.10
C GLN A 138 -1.19 1.49 -15.46
N GLY A 139 -1.24 0.95 -16.69
CA GLY A 139 -2.31 0.04 -17.12
C GLY A 139 -2.39 -1.22 -16.26
N TYR A 140 -1.24 -1.86 -16.02
CA TYR A 140 -1.16 -3.04 -15.14
C TYR A 140 -1.63 -2.72 -13.71
N ILE A 141 -1.22 -1.58 -13.15
CA ILE A 141 -1.65 -1.16 -11.81
C ILE A 141 -3.15 -0.89 -11.79
N ALA A 142 -3.69 -0.19 -12.79
CA ALA A 142 -5.11 0.12 -12.88
C ALA A 142 -5.97 -1.16 -12.88
N GLU A 143 -5.54 -2.23 -13.56
CA GLU A 143 -6.23 -3.52 -13.49
C GLU A 143 -6.29 -4.07 -12.06
N HIS A 144 -5.20 -3.98 -11.30
CA HIS A 144 -5.17 -4.40 -9.89
C HIS A 144 -6.07 -3.53 -9.00
N LEU A 145 -6.09 -2.21 -9.23
CA LEU A 145 -6.99 -1.31 -8.48
C LEU A 145 -8.46 -1.65 -8.79
N LYS A 146 -8.80 -1.96 -10.05
CA LYS A 146 -10.15 -2.44 -10.44
C LYS A 146 -10.50 -3.77 -9.79
N MET A 147 -9.54 -4.69 -9.67
CA MET A 147 -9.75 -5.96 -8.95
C MET A 147 -9.99 -5.73 -7.45
N ALA A 148 -9.29 -4.76 -6.83
CA ALA A 148 -9.53 -4.38 -5.44
C ALA A 148 -10.96 -3.88 -5.23
N PHE A 149 -11.47 -3.04 -6.14
CA PHE A 149 -12.88 -2.61 -6.15
C PHE A 149 -13.85 -3.77 -6.30
N ALA A 150 -13.63 -4.64 -7.28
CA ALA A 150 -14.49 -5.80 -7.51
C ALA A 150 -14.57 -6.70 -6.28
N GLU A 151 -13.43 -6.95 -5.62
CA GLU A 151 -13.37 -7.75 -4.40
C GLU A 151 -14.06 -7.04 -3.21
N HIS A 152 -13.88 -5.72 -3.05
CA HIS A 152 -14.58 -4.94 -2.03
C HIS A 152 -16.11 -4.97 -2.25
N HIS A 153 -16.59 -4.67 -3.45
CA HIS A 153 -18.03 -4.68 -3.76
C HIS A 153 -18.64 -6.07 -3.60
N HIS A 154 -17.92 -7.13 -3.97
CA HIS A 154 -18.35 -8.50 -3.74
C HIS A 154 -18.55 -8.76 -2.24
N ARG A 155 -17.58 -8.40 -1.40
CA ARG A 155 -17.67 -8.54 0.07
C ARG A 155 -18.79 -7.69 0.65
N LYS A 156 -18.97 -6.45 0.16
CA LYS A 156 -20.05 -5.54 0.58
C LYS A 156 -21.42 -6.14 0.28
N LYS A 157 -21.62 -6.62 -0.95
CA LYS A 157 -22.87 -7.28 -1.39
C LYS A 157 -23.17 -8.56 -0.61
N ALA A 158 -22.13 -9.31 -0.25
CA ALA A 158 -22.23 -10.51 0.57
C ALA A 158 -22.39 -10.22 2.08
N ASN A 159 -22.42 -8.95 2.49
CA ASN A 159 -22.39 -8.52 3.90
C ASN A 159 -21.23 -9.15 4.70
N ALA A 160 -20.08 -9.32 4.05
CA ALA A 160 -18.88 -9.97 4.57
C ALA A 160 -17.77 -8.97 4.95
N LEU A 161 -18.04 -7.67 4.88
CA LEU A 161 -17.12 -6.64 5.38
C LEU A 161 -17.07 -6.67 6.90
N LYS A 162 -15.87 -6.64 7.48
CA LYS A 162 -15.69 -6.50 8.92
C LYS A 162 -16.19 -5.12 9.34
N PRO A 163 -16.97 -5.03 10.44
CA PRO A 163 -17.30 -3.74 11.04
C PRO A 163 -16.03 -2.97 11.40
N LEU A 164 -16.02 -1.64 11.18
CA LEU A 164 -14.85 -0.79 11.44
C LEU A 164 -14.33 -0.95 12.88
N ALA A 165 -15.24 -1.01 13.86
CA ALA A 165 -14.93 -1.18 15.27
C ALA A 165 -14.18 -2.48 15.61
N ASN A 166 -14.19 -3.48 14.71
CA ASN A 166 -13.59 -4.80 14.92
C ASN A 166 -12.38 -5.02 14.00
N MET A 167 -11.88 -3.97 13.35
CA MET A 167 -10.73 -4.08 12.45
C MET A 167 -9.40 -4.03 13.20
N TYR A 168 -9.28 -3.11 14.16
CA TYR A 168 -8.17 -3.05 15.11
C TYR A 168 -8.70 -3.18 16.54
N GLU A 169 -8.30 -4.25 17.22
CA GLU A 169 -8.72 -4.55 18.60
C GLU A 169 -7.57 -4.38 19.62
N GLY A 170 -6.43 -3.85 19.18
CA GLY A 170 -5.26 -3.62 20.04
C GLY A 170 -5.29 -2.29 20.79
N ASP A 171 -4.28 -2.05 21.63
CA ASP A 171 -4.11 -0.78 22.34
C ASP A 171 -3.57 0.30 21.38
N LEU A 172 -4.28 1.43 21.28
CA LEU A 172 -3.86 2.56 20.43
C LEU A 172 -2.50 3.15 20.85
N ARG A 173 -2.10 3.01 22.13
CA ARG A 173 -0.82 3.53 22.65
C ARG A 173 0.41 2.79 22.10
N ASN A 174 0.19 1.60 21.54
CA ASN A 174 1.27 0.80 20.93
C ASN A 174 1.44 1.10 19.44
N LEU A 175 0.60 1.96 18.88
CA LEU A 175 0.69 2.36 17.48
C LEU A 175 1.80 3.38 17.27
N LYS A 176 2.40 3.32 16.10
CA LYS A 176 3.34 4.33 15.64
C LYS A 176 2.58 5.45 14.94
N ASP A 177 2.68 6.64 15.49
CA ASP A 177 2.15 7.84 14.87
C ASP A 177 2.96 8.24 13.63
N ILE A 178 2.26 8.48 12.52
CA ILE A 178 2.86 8.93 11.25
C ILE A 178 2.07 10.13 10.72
N ASP A 179 2.80 11.15 10.27
CA ASP A 179 2.25 12.23 9.46
C ASP A 179 2.50 11.91 7.97
N ALA A 180 1.45 11.49 7.26
CA ALA A 180 1.56 11.09 5.87
C ALA A 180 1.72 12.31 4.92
N ILE A 181 1.27 13.49 5.35
CA ILE A 181 1.40 14.76 4.61
C ILE A 181 2.81 15.36 4.87
N GLY A 182 3.31 15.23 6.09
CA GLY A 182 4.63 15.70 6.54
C GLY A 182 5.82 14.88 6.02
N GLY A 183 5.58 13.67 5.49
CA GLY A 183 6.58 12.83 4.82
C GLY A 183 7.19 13.44 3.55
N ALA A 184 6.59 14.51 3.02
CA ALA A 184 7.14 15.33 1.95
C ALA A 184 8.38 16.16 2.39
N ASN A 185 8.80 16.10 3.66
CA ASN A 185 10.09 16.62 4.07
C ASN A 185 11.23 15.73 3.58
N ARG A 186 11.58 15.94 2.30
CA ARG A 186 12.92 15.86 1.73
C ARG A 186 13.75 14.71 2.31
N ARG A 187 13.70 13.55 1.65
CA ARG A 187 14.99 12.93 1.34
C ARG A 187 15.79 13.99 0.59
N ARG A 188 16.67 14.69 1.29
CA ARG A 188 17.83 15.34 0.69
C ARG A 188 18.45 14.26 -0.18
N VAL A 189 18.19 14.34 -1.48
CA VAL A 189 19.01 13.68 -2.48
C VAL A 189 20.42 14.18 -2.17
N ASN A 190 21.25 13.27 -1.66
CA ASN A 190 22.64 13.57 -1.37
C ASN A 190 23.32 14.06 -2.65
N GLY A 191 23.46 15.38 -2.77
CA GLY A 191 24.66 16.03 -3.29
C GLY A 191 25.01 15.87 -4.77
N ARG A 192 24.10 16.21 -5.70
CA ARG A 192 24.55 16.66 -7.03
C ARG A 192 23.81 17.89 -7.50
N HIS A 193 24.50 19.03 -7.37
CA HIS A 193 24.30 20.19 -8.22
C HIS A 193 24.80 19.85 -9.63
N TYR A 194 23.95 20.03 -10.62
CA TYR A 194 24.33 20.49 -11.95
C TYR A 194 23.37 21.62 -12.32
#